data_AF-A0A847MEX7-F1
#
_entry.id   AF-A0A847MEX7-F1
#
_cell.length_a   1.000
_cell.length_b   1.000
_cell.length_c   1.000
_cell.angle_alpha   90.00
_cell.angle_beta   90.00
_cell.angle_gamma   90.00
#
_symmetry.space_group_name_H-M   'P 1'
#
loop_
_entity.id
_entity.type
_entity.pdbx_description
1 polymer ?
#
loop_
_entity_poly.entity_id
_entity_poly.type
_entity_poly.pdbx_seq_one_letter_code
_entity_poly.pdbx_strand_id
1 'polypeptide(L)'
;MKKSLFILIFILIFYATVGFWGKNVFGQDINTLDKILSNTKSLSFNDYTIEKIPGPQDEQWSAVLKKNNDEIMRFENGYLENMTIFGLYPFIVNRDKQLVVEQFSGGAHCCWSDWIIELTSPISILYDSQKYPVGYGMVIEDINKDGNSEFIQAL
;
A
#
# COMPACT_ATOMS: atom_id res chain seq x y z
N MET A 1 7.68 46.76 39.48
CA MET A 1 6.63 46.65 40.53
C MET A 1 5.27 46.60 39.84
N LYS A 2 4.48 45.55 40.15
CA LYS A 2 3.00 45.38 40.11
C LYS A 2 2.21 45.93 38.90
N LYS A 3 1.71 45.09 37.97
CA LYS A 3 0.54 44.16 38.01
C LYS A 3 -0.82 44.83 37.72
N SER A 4 -1.47 44.36 36.64
CA SER A 4 -2.90 43.95 36.49
C SER A 4 -3.26 44.12 35.00
N LEU A 5 -3.35 43.09 34.15
CA LEU A 5 -4.28 41.95 34.14
C LEU A 5 -5.76 42.38 34.23
N PHE A 6 -6.41 42.54 33.07
CA PHE A 6 -7.86 42.43 32.94
C PHE A 6 -8.17 41.34 31.91
N ILE A 7 -8.64 40.22 32.45
CA ILE A 7 -9.22 39.09 31.74
C ILE A 7 -10.68 39.48 31.49
N LEU A 8 -11.14 39.43 30.23
CA LEU A 8 -12.57 39.34 29.93
C LEU A 8 -12.84 37.99 29.28
N ILE A 9 -13.37 37.09 30.10
CA ILE A 9 -13.97 35.81 29.72
C ILE A 9 -15.39 36.14 29.21
N PHE A 10 -15.70 35.82 27.96
CA PHE A 10 -17.08 35.74 27.50
C PHE A 10 -17.42 34.28 27.22
N ILE A 11 -18.14 33.68 28.16
CA ILE A 11 -18.79 32.37 28.06
C ILE A 11 -20.05 32.57 27.23
N LEU A 12 -20.17 31.87 26.10
CA LEU A 12 -21.42 31.73 25.36
C LEU A 12 -21.73 30.23 25.26
N ILE A 13 -22.68 29.81 26.09
CA ILE A 13 -23.16 28.43 26.21
C ILE A 13 -24.26 28.20 25.15
N PHE A 14 -24.03 27.14 24.36
CA PHE A 14 -24.95 26.24 23.68
C PHE A 14 -26.47 26.53 23.76
N TYR A 15 -27.11 26.58 22.60
CA TYR A 15 -28.34 25.82 22.36
C TYR A 15 -28.24 25.05 21.04
N ALA A 16 -28.29 23.73 21.16
CA ALA A 16 -28.37 22.78 20.07
C ALA A 16 -29.68 22.97 19.30
N THR A 17 -29.59 23.01 17.98
CA THR A 17 -30.64 22.42 17.14
C THR A 17 -30.01 21.43 16.19
N VAL A 18 -30.64 20.27 16.21
CA VAL A 18 -30.28 19.00 15.62
C VAL A 18 -30.28 19.17 14.10
N GLY A 19 -29.10 19.05 13.50
CA GLY A 19 -28.91 18.95 12.06
C GLY A 19 -27.99 17.79 11.76
N PHE A 20 -28.29 16.63 12.36
CA PHE A 20 -27.62 15.35 12.09
C PHE A 20 -28.03 14.88 10.69
N TRP A 21 -27.58 15.60 9.66
CA TRP A 21 -27.36 15.00 8.36
C TRP A 21 -26.06 14.24 8.48
N GLY A 22 -26.18 13.04 9.07
CA GLY A 22 -25.24 11.98 8.82
C GLY A 22 -25.17 11.81 7.32
N LYS A 23 -24.11 12.38 6.72
CA LYS A 23 -23.58 11.78 5.52
C LYS A 23 -23.23 10.36 5.95
N ASN A 24 -24.10 9.44 5.56
CA ASN A 24 -23.73 8.05 5.40
C ASN A 24 -22.49 8.07 4.49
N VAL A 25 -21.30 8.09 5.08
CA VAL A 25 -20.05 7.83 4.36
C VAL A 25 -19.99 6.31 4.17
N PHE A 26 -20.92 5.81 3.35
CA PHE A 26 -20.72 4.57 2.61
C PHE A 26 -20.09 4.98 1.28
N GLY A 27 -18.86 5.46 1.39
CA GLY A 27 -17.89 5.47 0.31
C GLY A 27 -16.69 4.77 0.91
N GLN A 28 -16.67 3.43 0.86
CA GLN A 28 -15.43 2.71 1.08
C GLN A 28 -14.41 3.31 0.11
N ASP A 29 -13.27 3.73 0.62
CA ASP A 29 -12.08 3.87 -0.22
C ASP A 29 -11.76 2.45 -0.70
N ILE A 30 -12.27 2.07 -1.88
CA ILE A 30 -12.37 0.67 -2.35
C ILE A 30 -11.00 0.00 -2.56
N ASN A 31 -9.89 0.74 -2.57
CA ASN A 31 -8.57 0.11 -2.65
C ASN A 31 -7.50 0.85 -1.82
N THR A 32 -7.12 0.26 -0.69
CA THR A 32 -6.03 0.75 0.17
C THR A 32 -4.68 0.68 -0.56
N LEU A 33 -4.50 -0.21 -1.54
CA LEU A 33 -3.26 -0.32 -2.32
C LEU A 33 -2.95 0.94 -3.13
N ASP A 34 -3.96 1.62 -3.66
CA ASP A 34 -3.78 2.86 -4.44
C ASP A 34 -3.11 3.98 -3.63
N LYS A 35 -3.23 3.94 -2.29
CA LYS A 35 -2.58 4.89 -1.38
C LYS A 35 -1.16 4.48 -0.99
N ILE A 36 -0.80 3.22 -1.22
CA ILE A 36 0.48 2.61 -0.84
C ILE A 36 1.43 2.58 -2.03
N LEU A 37 0.90 2.20 -3.18
CA LEU A 37 1.66 1.94 -4.38
C LEU A 37 2.00 3.26 -5.08
N SER A 38 3.26 3.38 -5.48
CA SER A 38 3.77 4.50 -6.24
C SER A 38 4.17 4.04 -7.63
N ASN A 39 3.95 4.91 -8.62
CA ASN A 39 4.44 4.70 -9.98
C ASN A 39 5.91 5.12 -10.18
N THR A 40 6.67 5.30 -9.10
CA THR A 40 8.11 5.64 -9.18
C THR A 40 8.91 4.58 -9.94
N LYS A 41 9.98 4.99 -10.65
CA LYS A 41 10.88 4.06 -11.34
C LYS A 41 11.73 3.22 -10.38
N SER A 42 11.99 3.73 -9.17
CA SER A 42 12.77 3.04 -8.15
C SER A 42 12.37 3.49 -6.75
N LEU A 43 12.56 2.61 -5.77
CA LEU A 43 12.36 2.83 -4.35
C LEU A 43 13.51 2.15 -3.58
N SER A 44 14.18 2.91 -2.71
CA SER A 44 15.22 2.39 -1.83
C SER A 44 14.76 2.40 -0.38
N PHE A 45 15.12 1.36 0.36
CA PHE A 45 14.84 1.23 1.79
C PHE A 45 15.95 0.41 2.45
N ASN A 46 16.67 1.02 3.38
CA ASN A 46 17.89 0.47 3.97
C ASN A 46 18.90 0.06 2.87
N ASP A 47 19.34 -1.19 2.87
CA ASP A 47 20.25 -1.79 1.89
C ASP A 47 19.53 -2.43 0.69
N TYR A 48 18.20 -2.29 0.62
CA TYR A 48 17.38 -2.79 -0.48
C TYR A 48 17.04 -1.67 -1.47
N THR A 49 16.97 -2.05 -2.75
CA THR A 49 16.42 -1.22 -3.82
C THR A 49 15.52 -2.06 -4.70
N ILE A 50 14.32 -1.58 -5.00
CA ILE A 50 13.48 -2.11 -6.06
C ILE A 50 13.45 -1.11 -7.22
N GLU A 51 13.54 -1.60 -8.45
CA GLU A 51 13.51 -0.77 -9.64
C GLU A 51 12.75 -1.43 -10.79
N LYS A 52 12.14 -0.60 -11.64
CA LYS A 52 11.53 -1.02 -12.89
C LYS A 52 12.60 -1.20 -13.96
N ILE A 53 12.49 -2.27 -14.71
CA ILE A 53 13.35 -2.55 -15.87
C ILE A 53 12.51 -3.09 -17.03
N PRO A 54 13.00 -3.00 -18.27
CA PRO A 54 12.42 -3.77 -19.37
C PRO A 54 12.34 -5.26 -19.03
N GLY A 55 11.21 -5.86 -19.37
CA GLY A 55 10.94 -7.27 -19.15
C GLY A 55 11.65 -8.19 -20.16
N PRO A 56 11.49 -9.51 -20.03
CA PRO A 56 12.12 -10.49 -20.91
C PRO A 56 11.53 -10.52 -22.33
N GLN A 57 10.33 -9.96 -22.55
CA GLN A 57 9.69 -9.84 -23.85
C GLN A 57 9.55 -8.37 -24.26
N ASP A 58 9.47 -8.12 -25.57
CA ASP A 58 9.21 -6.79 -26.10
C ASP A 58 7.91 -6.23 -25.49
N GLU A 59 7.97 -4.95 -25.11
CA GLU A 59 6.86 -4.22 -24.52
C GLU A 59 6.35 -4.79 -23.17
N GLN A 60 7.15 -5.61 -22.47
CA GLN A 60 6.90 -5.99 -21.07
C GLN A 60 7.81 -5.24 -20.11
N TRP A 61 7.40 -5.19 -18.84
CA TRP A 61 8.13 -4.57 -17.75
C TRP A 61 8.24 -5.51 -16.55
N SER A 62 9.41 -5.48 -15.94
CA SER A 62 9.71 -6.21 -14.70
C SER A 62 10.02 -5.23 -13.58
N ALA A 63 9.92 -5.73 -12.34
CA ALA A 63 10.58 -5.13 -11.20
C ALA A 63 11.70 -6.05 -10.71
N VAL A 64 12.81 -5.47 -10.25
CA VAL A 64 13.92 -6.22 -9.66
C VAL A 64 14.20 -5.69 -8.26
N LEU A 65 14.16 -6.58 -7.28
CA LEU A 65 14.60 -6.31 -5.92
C LEU A 65 16.07 -6.68 -5.77
N LYS A 66 16.86 -5.72 -5.29
CA LYS A 66 18.29 -5.84 -5.03
C LYS A 66 18.59 -5.62 -3.57
N LYS A 67 19.65 -6.27 -3.08
CA LYS A 67 20.27 -6.00 -1.78
C LYS A 67 21.76 -5.76 -2.00
N ASN A 68 22.30 -4.61 -1.59
CA ASN A 68 23.69 -4.24 -1.85
C ASN A 68 24.11 -4.40 -3.34
N ASN A 69 23.20 -4.04 -4.26
CA ASN A 69 23.30 -4.22 -5.73
C ASN A 69 23.19 -5.65 -6.26
N ASP A 70 23.15 -6.68 -5.42
CA ASP A 70 22.88 -8.05 -5.87
C ASP A 70 21.38 -8.24 -6.10
N GLU A 71 20.99 -8.73 -7.27
CA GLU A 71 19.62 -9.11 -7.56
C GLU A 71 19.23 -10.34 -6.74
N ILE A 72 18.17 -10.20 -5.93
CA ILE A 72 17.69 -11.26 -5.04
C ILE A 72 16.28 -11.75 -5.41
N MET A 73 15.51 -10.97 -6.16
CA MET A 73 14.19 -11.36 -6.65
C MET A 73 13.79 -10.52 -7.87
N ARG A 74 13.01 -11.14 -8.77
CA ARG A 74 12.49 -10.51 -9.98
C ARG A 74 11.00 -10.81 -10.13
N PHE A 75 10.25 -9.81 -10.60
CA PHE A 75 8.80 -9.86 -10.86
C PHE A 75 8.56 -9.60 -12.35
N GLU A 76 7.89 -10.51 -13.06
CA GLU A 76 7.86 -10.53 -14.53
C GLU A 76 6.44 -10.56 -15.14
N ASN A 77 5.43 -10.02 -14.46
CA ASN A 77 4.05 -9.96 -14.98
C ASN A 77 3.60 -8.55 -15.41
N GLY A 78 4.51 -7.59 -15.60
CA GLY A 78 4.14 -6.24 -15.99
C GLY A 78 3.98 -6.09 -17.49
N TYR A 79 2.82 -5.59 -17.95
CA TYR A 79 2.61 -5.22 -19.34
C TYR A 79 3.27 -3.86 -19.64
N LEU A 80 2.76 -2.75 -19.11
CA LEU A 80 3.37 -1.43 -19.28
C LEU A 80 4.22 -1.01 -18.06
N GLU A 81 5.10 -0.02 -18.24
CA GLU A 81 5.93 0.52 -17.14
C GLU A 81 5.06 1.00 -15.98
N ASN A 82 3.96 1.69 -16.31
CA ASN A 82 3.03 2.25 -15.33
C ASN A 82 2.12 1.20 -14.69
N MET A 83 2.15 -0.04 -15.19
CA MET A 83 1.42 -1.20 -14.70
C MET A 83 2.31 -2.14 -13.86
N THR A 84 3.57 -1.77 -13.64
CA THR A 84 4.42 -2.32 -12.58
C THR A 84 4.51 -1.26 -11.50
N ILE A 85 4.01 -1.51 -10.31
CA ILE A 85 3.97 -0.54 -9.21
C ILE A 85 4.37 -1.20 -7.90
N PHE A 86 4.95 -0.42 -7.00
CA PHE A 86 5.42 -0.94 -5.72
C PHE A 86 5.40 0.15 -4.64
N GLY A 87 5.39 -0.29 -3.39
CA GLY A 87 5.31 0.58 -2.21
C GLY A 87 5.73 -0.13 -0.93
N LEU A 88 5.83 0.62 0.16
CA LEU A 88 6.14 0.08 1.50
C LEU A 88 5.01 0.38 2.47
N TYR A 89 4.54 -0.64 3.17
CA TYR A 89 3.45 -0.49 4.14
C TYR A 89 3.62 -1.41 5.35
N PRO A 90 3.30 -0.95 6.59
CA PRO A 90 3.39 -1.77 7.79
C PRO A 90 2.11 -2.60 7.99
N PHE A 91 2.01 -3.76 7.33
CA PHE A 91 0.85 -4.65 7.49
C PHE A 91 0.84 -5.41 8.81
N ILE A 92 2.00 -5.60 9.44
CA ILE A 92 2.11 -6.41 10.65
C ILE A 92 2.61 -5.54 11.79
N VAL A 93 1.86 -5.52 12.90
CA VAL A 93 2.21 -4.72 14.07
C VAL A 93 3.56 -5.17 14.64
N ASN A 94 4.35 -4.21 15.13
CA ASN A 94 5.69 -4.43 15.69
C ASN A 94 6.72 -5.02 14.73
N ARG A 95 6.49 -4.93 13.42
CA ARG A 95 7.47 -5.27 12.38
C ARG A 95 7.82 -4.04 11.54
N ASP A 96 8.92 -4.13 10.79
CA ASP A 96 9.23 -3.16 9.76
C ASP A 96 8.18 -3.17 8.65
N LYS A 97 8.19 -2.14 7.80
CA LYS A 97 7.30 -2.08 6.63
C LYS A 97 7.60 -3.22 5.66
N GLN A 98 6.56 -3.84 5.12
CA GLN A 98 6.64 -4.82 4.06
C GLN A 98 6.65 -4.11 2.70
N LEU A 99 7.39 -4.68 1.75
CA LEU A 99 7.36 -4.31 0.35
C LEU A 99 6.12 -4.94 -0.30
N VAL A 100 5.37 -4.13 -1.04
CA VAL A 100 4.30 -4.57 -1.93
C VAL A 100 4.76 -4.36 -3.35
N VAL A 101 4.55 -5.36 -4.20
CA VAL A 101 4.71 -5.24 -5.65
C VAL A 101 3.40 -5.68 -6.29
N GLU A 102 2.90 -4.90 -7.22
CA GLU A 102 1.71 -5.20 -8.00
C GLU A 102 2.03 -5.02 -9.50
N GLN A 103 1.69 -6.02 -10.31
CA GLN A 103 1.91 -6.02 -11.75
C GLN A 103 0.65 -6.44 -12.52
N PHE A 104 0.26 -5.66 -13.52
CA PHE A 104 -0.83 -6.03 -14.43
C PHE A 104 -0.28 -6.67 -15.71
N SER A 105 -0.74 -7.90 -16.00
CA SER A 105 -0.28 -8.70 -17.13
C SER A 105 -0.77 -8.25 -18.51
N GLY A 106 -1.73 -7.31 -18.57
CA GLY A 106 -2.40 -6.95 -19.83
C GLY A 106 -3.62 -7.83 -20.14
N GLY A 107 -4.52 -7.32 -21.00
CA GLY A 107 -5.69 -8.06 -21.51
C GLY A 107 -7.06 -7.64 -20.94
N ALA A 108 -8.14 -8.06 -21.62
CA ALA A 108 -9.53 -7.65 -21.32
C ALA A 108 -10.12 -8.25 -20.02
N HIS A 109 -9.47 -9.27 -19.46
CA HIS A 109 -9.96 -10.01 -18.29
C HIS A 109 -8.91 -10.21 -17.20
N CYS A 110 -7.88 -9.33 -17.18
CA CYS A 110 -6.80 -9.21 -16.19
C CYS A 110 -6.06 -10.50 -15.81
N CYS A 111 -4.87 -10.34 -15.22
CA CYS A 111 -4.69 -10.64 -13.81
C CYS A 111 -3.70 -9.62 -13.24
N TRP A 112 -4.07 -8.98 -12.15
CA TRP A 112 -3.07 -8.33 -11.30
C TRP A 112 -2.32 -9.43 -10.56
N SER A 113 -1.01 -9.25 -10.43
CA SER A 113 -0.14 -10.11 -9.64
C SER A 113 0.43 -9.29 -8.49
N ASP A 114 0.09 -9.70 -7.29
CA ASP A 114 0.53 -9.11 -6.03
C ASP A 114 1.57 -9.97 -5.33
N TRP A 115 2.57 -9.30 -4.74
CA TRP A 115 3.53 -9.88 -3.81
C TRP A 115 3.65 -9.00 -2.58
N ILE A 116 3.71 -9.63 -1.41
CA ILE A 116 3.99 -8.95 -0.14
C ILE A 116 5.21 -9.61 0.48
N ILE A 117 6.24 -8.81 0.73
CA ILE A 117 7.57 -9.28 1.06
C ILE A 117 8.05 -8.58 2.32
N GLU A 118 8.55 -9.37 3.26
CA GLU A 118 9.27 -8.88 4.42
C GLU A 118 10.77 -8.85 4.09
N LEU A 119 11.36 -7.65 4.18
CA LEU A 119 12.76 -7.38 3.77
C LEU A 119 13.78 -7.80 4.85
N THR A 120 13.69 -9.06 5.30
CA THR A 120 14.63 -9.70 6.24
C THR A 120 15.85 -10.29 5.51
N SER A 121 16.82 -10.84 6.25
CA SER A 121 17.95 -11.59 5.68
C SER A 121 17.94 -13.02 6.21
N PRO A 122 17.51 -14.03 5.42
CA PRO A 122 16.99 -13.96 4.05
C PRO A 122 15.61 -13.27 3.99
N ILE A 123 15.20 -12.82 2.80
CA ILE A 123 13.85 -12.25 2.61
C ILE A 123 12.77 -13.30 2.86
N SER A 124 11.59 -12.86 3.29
CA SER A 124 10.43 -13.73 3.50
C SER A 124 9.28 -13.27 2.61
N ILE A 125 8.77 -14.18 1.78
CA ILE A 125 7.58 -13.93 0.96
C ILE A 125 6.36 -14.25 1.83
N LEU A 126 5.63 -13.22 2.24
CA LEU A 126 4.42 -13.37 3.04
C LEU A 126 3.22 -13.75 2.17
N TYR A 127 3.20 -13.24 0.94
CA TYR A 127 2.15 -13.52 -0.02
C TYR A 127 2.65 -13.45 -1.46
N ASP A 128 2.11 -14.34 -2.29
CA ASP A 128 2.41 -14.48 -3.72
C ASP A 128 1.13 -14.93 -4.42
N SER A 129 0.45 -13.98 -5.06
CA SER A 129 -0.82 -14.21 -5.77
C SER A 129 -0.69 -15.24 -6.91
N GLN A 130 0.51 -15.46 -7.44
CA GLN A 130 0.70 -16.49 -8.47
C GLN A 130 0.56 -17.91 -7.93
N LYS A 131 0.74 -18.09 -6.60
CA LYS A 131 0.52 -19.37 -5.90
C LYS A 131 -0.85 -19.42 -5.24
N TYR A 132 -1.35 -18.28 -4.77
CA TYR A 132 -2.62 -18.14 -4.08
C TYR A 132 -3.45 -17.05 -4.77
N PRO A 133 -4.09 -17.35 -5.91
CA PRO A 133 -4.69 -16.34 -6.78
C PRO A 133 -5.87 -15.61 -6.14
N VAL A 134 -5.93 -14.30 -6.39
CA VAL A 134 -7.05 -13.40 -6.10
C VAL A 134 -7.60 -12.88 -7.43
N GLY A 135 -8.90 -13.02 -7.66
CA GLY A 135 -9.48 -12.87 -9.00
C GLY A 135 -9.54 -11.43 -9.53
N TYR A 136 -9.94 -10.46 -8.70
CA TYR A 136 -10.27 -9.10 -9.17
C TYR A 136 -9.48 -7.98 -8.48
N GLY A 137 -8.67 -8.32 -7.49
CA GLY A 137 -7.87 -7.38 -6.71
C GLY A 137 -7.88 -7.71 -5.23
N MET A 138 -7.05 -7.00 -4.49
CA MET A 138 -6.86 -7.18 -3.05
C MET A 138 -7.22 -5.89 -2.31
N VAL A 139 -8.11 -5.99 -1.34
CA VAL A 139 -8.38 -4.95 -0.35
C VAL A 139 -7.57 -5.25 0.90
N ILE A 140 -7.03 -4.20 1.51
CA ILE A 140 -6.24 -4.30 2.73
C ILE A 140 -6.98 -3.59 3.85
N GLU A 141 -7.32 -4.33 4.89
CA GLU A 141 -8.09 -3.85 6.04
C GLU A 141 -7.69 -4.62 7.30
N ASP A 142 -7.59 -3.93 8.44
CA ASP A 142 -7.49 -4.55 9.77
C ASP A 142 -8.92 -4.78 10.30
N ILE A 143 -9.47 -5.96 9.98
CA ILE A 143 -10.87 -6.33 10.22
C ILE A 143 -11.12 -6.50 11.72
N ASN A 144 -10.18 -7.11 12.43
CA ASN A 144 -10.34 -7.46 13.84
C ASN A 144 -9.77 -6.40 14.80
N LYS A 145 -9.11 -5.35 14.27
CA LYS A 145 -8.50 -4.23 14.99
C LYS A 145 -7.34 -4.64 15.90
N ASP A 146 -6.58 -5.66 15.52
CA ASP A 146 -5.41 -6.13 16.26
C ASP A 146 -4.10 -5.46 15.83
N GLY A 147 -4.15 -4.58 14.82
CA GLY A 147 -3.02 -3.87 14.26
C GLY A 147 -2.34 -4.61 13.11
N ASN A 148 -2.76 -5.83 12.78
CA ASN A 148 -2.36 -6.52 11.56
C ASN A 148 -3.41 -6.29 10.47
N SER A 149 -2.97 -6.19 9.22
CA SER A 149 -3.88 -6.08 8.08
C SER A 149 -4.20 -7.44 7.50
N GLU A 150 -5.48 -7.69 7.23
CA GLU A 150 -5.95 -8.79 6.40
C GLU A 150 -6.00 -8.40 4.92
N PHE A 151 -5.75 -9.39 4.07
CA PHE A 151 -5.85 -9.29 2.62
C PHE A 151 -7.16 -9.94 2.16
N ILE A 152 -8.09 -9.11 1.71
CA ILE A 152 -9.44 -9.51 1.34
C ILE A 152 -9.55 -9.51 -0.18
N GLN A 153 -10.06 -10.58 -0.77
CA GLN A 153 -10.37 -10.60 -2.19
C GLN A 153 -11.52 -9.61 -2.47
N ALA A 154 -11.29 -8.65 -3.38
CA ALA A 154 -12.36 -7.85 -3.96
C ALA A 154 -13.17 -8.71 -4.96
N LEU A 155 -14.49 -8.55 -4.97
CA LEU A 155 -15.43 -9.17 -5.92
C LEU A 155 -16.11 -8.12 -6.78
#